data_AF-A0A3P8CQZ7-F1
#
_entry.id   AF-A0A3P8CQZ7-F1
#
_cell.length_a   1.000
_cell.length_b   1.000
_cell.length_c   1.000
_cell.angle_alpha   90.00
_cell.angle_beta   90.00
_cell.angle_gamma   90.00
#
_symmetry.space_group_name_H-M   'P 1'
#
loop_
_entity.id
_entity.type
_entity.pdbx_description
1 polymer ?
#
loop_
_entity_poly.entity_id
_entity_poly.type
_entity_poly.pdbx_seq_one_letter_code
_entity_poly.pdbx_strand_id
1 'polypeptide(L)' 'MIKRFYYNRVNKTCEVFYYGGCFGNGNNFLSKTECELKYDNTPVNCNTSMPTITNKSLCS' A
#
# COMPACT_ATOMS: atom_id res chain seq x y z
N MET A 1 -18.91 -7.28 -0.89
CA MET A 1 -17.67 -7.20 -1.69
C MET A 1 -17.10 -5.80 -1.56
N ILE A 2 -15.85 -5.68 -1.08
CA ILE A 2 -15.18 -4.39 -0.87
C ILE A 2 -14.01 -4.30 -1.85
N LYS A 3 -13.96 -3.25 -2.67
CA LYS A 3 -12.85 -3.00 -3.59
C LYS A 3 -11.58 -2.73 -2.78
N ARG A 4 -10.53 -3.50 -3.04
CA ARG A 4 -9.20 -3.38 -2.42
C ARG A 4 -8.11 -3.56 -3.46
N PHE A 5 -6.88 -3.26 -3.08
CA PHE A 5 -5.70 -3.46 -3.91
C PHE A 5 -4.78 -4.48 -3.27
N TYR A 6 -4.20 -5.38 -4.08
CA TYR A 6 -3.18 -6.32 -3.66
C TYR A 6 -1.97 -6.19 -4.60
N TYR A 7 -0.78 -6.44 -4.07
CA TYR A 7 0.43 -6.50 -4.85
C TYR A 7 0.55 -7.87 -5.51
N ASN A 8 0.54 -7.88 -6.84
CA ASN A 8 0.84 -9.03 -7.66
C ASN A 8 2.35 -9.12 -7.87
N ARG A 9 3.00 -10.11 -7.27
CA ARG A 9 4.46 -10.30 -7.35
C ARG A 9 4.95 -10.79 -8.71
N VAL A 10 4.07 -11.40 -9.51
CA VAL A 10 4.40 -11.90 -10.86
C VAL A 10 4.53 -10.72 -11.80
N ASN A 11 3.51 -9.86 -11.81
CA ASN A 11 3.46 -8.68 -12.67
C ASN A 11 4.21 -7.47 -12.08
N LYS A 12 4.57 -7.55 -10.79
CA LYS A 12 5.13 -6.45 -9.99
C LYS A 12 4.23 -5.21 -9.98
N THR A 13 2.92 -5.42 -9.93
CA THR A 13 1.90 -4.38 -10.03
C THR A 13 0.86 -4.49 -8.92
N CYS A 14 0.31 -3.34 -8.51
CA CYS A 14 -0.85 -3.29 -7.63
C CYS A 14 -2.15 -3.41 -8.41
N GLU A 15 -2.88 -4.49 -8.17
CA GLU A 15 -4.09 -4.87 -8.90
C GLU A 15 -5.32 -4.83 -8.00
N VAL A 16 -6.50 -4.62 -8.60
CA VAL A 16 -7.77 -4.59 -7.87
C VAL A 16 -8.23 -6.01 -7.58
N PHE A 17 -8.70 -6.24 -6.36
CA PHE A 17 -9.45 -7.43 -6.01
C PHE A 17 -10.66 -7.09 -5.13
N TYR A 18 -11.61 -8.01 -5.04
CA TYR A 18 -12.81 -7.85 -4.21
C TYR A 18 -12.69 -8.70 -2.95
N TYR A 19 -12.62 -8.01 -1.81
CA TYR A 19 -12.48 -8.63 -0.49
C TYR A 19 -13.85 -8.87 0.15
N GLY A 20 -14.01 -10.03 0.82
CA GLY A 20 -15.24 -10.45 1.47
C GLY A 20 -15.64 -9.63 2.70
N GLY A 21 -14.68 -8.95 3.34
CA GLY A 21 -14.92 -8.05 4.47
C GLY A 21 -14.31 -8.50 5.80
N CYS A 22 -13.92 -9.77 5.93
CA CYS A 22 -13.25 -10.31 7.13
C CYS A 22 -12.12 -11.31 6.78
N PHE A 23 -11.17 -11.49 7.71
CA PHE A 23 -10.05 -12.43 7.62
C PHE A 23 -9.06 -12.23 6.45
N GLY A 24 -8.76 -10.97 6.09
CA GLY A 24 -7.73 -10.63 5.12
C GLY A 24 -6.30 -10.77 5.65
N ASN A 25 -5.32 -10.75 4.75
CA ASN A 25 -3.90 -10.67 5.08
C ASN A 25 -3.33 -9.26 4.83
N GLY A 26 -2.04 -9.05 5.12
CA GLY A 26 -1.38 -7.74 4.93
C GLY A 26 -1.18 -7.31 3.46
N ASN A 27 -1.54 -8.14 2.47
CA ASN A 27 -1.56 -7.77 1.05
C ASN A 27 -2.94 -7.25 0.65
N ASN A 28 -3.41 -6.21 1.35
CA ASN A 28 -4.75 -5.66 1.22
C ASN A 28 -4.74 -4.17 1.55
N PHE A 29 -4.82 -3.34 0.51
CA PHE A 29 -4.67 -1.88 0.59
C PHE A 29 -5.96 -1.18 0.15
N LEU A 30 -6.18 0.01 0.68
CA LEU A 30 -7.37 0.83 0.35
C LEU A 30 -7.18 1.57 -0.97
N SER A 31 -5.95 1.89 -1.34
CA SER A 31 -5.61 2.59 -2.58
C SER A 31 -4.48 1.92 -3.35
N LYS A 32 -4.43 2.18 -4.67
CA LYS A 32 -3.34 1.72 -5.53
C LYS A 32 -2.00 2.30 -5.07
N THR A 33 -1.98 3.59 -4.75
CA THR A 33 -0.79 4.32 -4.30
C THR A 33 -0.23 3.76 -2.99
N GLU A 34 -1.07 3.42 -2.02
CA GLU A 34 -0.64 2.78 -0.77
C GLU A 34 0.05 1.42 -1.04
N CYS A 35 -0.51 0.64 -1.96
CA CYS A 35 0.09 -0.63 -2.38
C CYS A 35 1.42 -0.41 -3.12
N GLU A 36 1.48 0.55 -4.05
CA GLU A 36 2.68 0.86 -4.83
C GLU A 36 3.80 1.35 -3.91
N LEU A 37 3.53 2.32 -3.04
CA LEU A 37 4.49 2.83 -2.05
C LEU A 37 5.03 1.75 -1.10
N LYS A 38 4.24 0.70 -0.82
CA LYS A 38 4.67 -0.39 0.06
C LYS A 38 5.73 -1.29 -0.60
N TYR A 39 5.68 -1.43 -1.92
CA TYR A 39 6.52 -2.37 -2.67
C TYR A 39 7.48 -1.71 -3.67
N ASP A 40 7.32 -0.42 -3.92
CA ASP A 40 8.25 0.40 -4.69
C ASP A 40 9.44 0.80 -3.81
N ASN A 41 10.65 0.57 -4.29
CA ASN A 41 11.89 0.95 -3.62
C ASN A 41 12.19 2.46 -3.77
N THR A 42 11.17 3.30 -3.96
CA THR A 42 11.37 4.74 -4.07
C THR A 42 11.84 5.26 -2.72
N PRO A 43 13.00 5.95 -2.64
CA PRO A 43 13.45 6.52 -1.38
C PRO A 43 12.38 7.49 -0.89
N VAL A 44 11.79 7.16 0.26
CA VAL A 44 10.86 8.03 0.97
C VAL A 44 11.61 9.32 1.30
N ASN A 45 11.34 10.39 0.56
CA ASN A 45 11.83 11.70 0.92
C ASN A 45 10.87 12.30 1.96
N CYS A 46 11.34 12.41 3.19
CA CYS A 46 10.56 12.89 4.34
C CYS A 46 10.07 14.35 4.23
N ASN A 47 10.40 15.09 3.14
CA ASN A 47 10.02 16.49 2.96
C ASN A 47 8.75 16.71 2.10
N THR A 48 8.18 15.66 1.50
CA THR A 48 7.01 15.78 0.63
C THR A 48 5.88 14.91 1.15
N SER A 49 5.13 15.50 2.09
CA SER A 49 3.72 15.23 2.37
C SER A 49 3.25 13.79 2.16
N MET A 50 3.51 12.96 3.17
CA MET A 50 2.82 11.69 3.36
C MET A 50 1.31 11.97 3.55
N PRO A 51 0.39 11.43 2.72
CA PRO A 51 -1.00 11.39 3.09
C PRO A 51 -1.18 10.21 4.06
N THR A 52 -0.88 10.48 5.35
CA THR A 52 -1.45 9.83 6.57
C THR A 52 -1.38 8.29 6.61
N ILE A 53 -0.69 7.57 7.51
CA ILE A 53 -0.55 7.71 8.96
C ILE A 53 0.66 6.85 9.38
N THR A 54 1.79 7.44 9.73
CA THR A 54 2.70 6.95 10.78
C THR A 54 3.75 8.03 11.02
N ASN A 55 3.38 9.05 11.78
CA ASN A 55 4.40 9.78 12.52
C ASN A 55 4.94 8.83 13.59
N LYS A 56 6.04 8.16 13.30
CA LYS A 56 7.06 7.89 14.31
C LYS A 56 8.36 7.50 13.61
N SER A 57 9.31 8.43 13.69
CA SER A 57 10.70 8.27 13.29
C SER A 57 10.89 8.34 11.77
N LEU A 58 10.90 9.56 11.23
CA LEU A 58 12.14 10.23 10.85
C LEU A 58 12.94 9.41 9.81
N CYS A 59 13.21 10.05 8.67
CA CYS A 59 14.48 9.84 8.02
C CYS A 59 15.57 9.87 9.11
N SER A 60 16.17 8.71 9.39
CA SER A 60 17.10 8.43 10.51
C SER A 60 16.50 8.53 11.91
#